data_AF-A0A1T4JMK4-F1
#
_entry.id   AF-A0A1T4JMK4-F1
#
_cell.length_a   1.000
_cell.length_b   1.000
_cell.length_c   1.000
_cell.angle_alpha   90.00
_cell.angle_beta   90.00
_cell.angle_gamma   90.00
#
_symmetry.space_group_name_H-M   'P 1'
#
loop_
_entity.id
_entity.type
_entity.pdbx_description
1 polymer ?
#
loop_
_entity_poly.entity_id
_entity_poly.type
_entity_poly.pdbx_seq_one_letter_code
_entity_poly.pdbx_strand_id
1 'polypeptide(L)' 'MNLLTLILITFLINLPFGAYRTTTKKFSLAWFLSIHLPIPLIYWLRISSGYTIKIIPIMVLIAIGSQLSGGKIKEHMNQ' A
#
# COMPACT_ATOMS: atom_id res chain seq x y z
N MET A 1 -5.74 15.38 -9.08
CA MET A 1 -6.51 14.73 -8.01
C MET A 1 -6.20 15.42 -6.69
N ASN A 2 -7.15 15.55 -5.77
CA ASN A 2 -6.87 16.16 -4.46
C ASN A 2 -6.09 15.19 -3.55
N LEU A 3 -5.53 15.69 -2.44
CA LEU A 3 -4.63 14.92 -1.58
C LEU A 3 -5.37 13.80 -0.86
N LEU A 4 -6.61 14.08 -0.42
CA LEU A 4 -7.45 13.11 0.28
C LEU A 4 -7.77 11.91 -0.61
N THR A 5 -8.14 12.14 -1.87
CA THR A 5 -8.39 11.07 -2.84
C THR A 5 -7.12 10.28 -3.12
N LEU A 6 -5.94 10.93 -3.22
CA LEU A 6 -4.67 10.21 -3.37
C LEU A 6 -4.37 9.30 -2.17
N ILE A 7 -4.58 9.80 -0.95
CA ILE A 7 -4.41 9.04 0.30
C ILE A 7 -5.37 7.86 0.33
N LEU A 8 -6.66 8.09 0.02
CA LEU A 8 -7.68 7.06 0.04
C LEU A 8 -7.39 5.96 -0.98
N ILE A 9 -7.03 6.32 -2.21
CA ILE A 9 -6.63 5.37 -3.25
C ILE A 9 -5.40 4.59 -2.81
N THR A 10 -4.39 5.26 -2.27
CA THR A 10 -3.17 4.61 -1.76
C THR A 10 -3.51 3.59 -0.69
N PHE A 11 -4.38 3.96 0.26
CA PHE A 11 -4.83 3.08 1.33
C PHE A 11 -5.60 1.87 0.80
N LEU A 12 -6.60 2.10 -0.05
CA LEU A 12 -7.46 1.06 -0.61
C LEU A 12 -6.69 0.09 -1.51
N ILE A 13 -5.72 0.58 -2.29
CA ILE A 13 -4.86 -0.28 -3.11
C ILE A 13 -3.98 -1.15 -2.20
N ASN A 14 -3.30 -0.58 -1.21
CA ASN A 14 -2.37 -1.34 -0.36
C ASN A 14 -3.06 -2.32 0.59
N LEU A 15 -4.33 -2.10 0.94
CA LEU A 15 -5.07 -2.95 1.87
C LEU A 15 -5.11 -4.44 1.43
N PRO A 16 -5.56 -4.80 0.21
CA PRO A 16 -5.52 -6.20 -0.25
C PRO A 16 -4.09 -6.75 -0.38
N PHE A 17 -3.10 -5.92 -0.76
CA PHE A 17 -1.71 -6.36 -0.79
C PHE A 17 -1.16 -6.67 0.61
N GLY A 18 -1.56 -5.89 1.62
CA GLY A 18 -1.27 -6.15 3.03
C GLY A 18 -1.83 -7.48 3.52
N ALA A 19 -3.09 -7.75 3.15
CA ALA A 19 -3.77 -9.02 3.43
C ALA A 19 -3.11 -10.20 2.71
N TYR A 20 -2.77 -10.04 1.43
CA TYR A 20 -2.13 -11.10 0.64
C TYR A 20 -0.72 -11.40 1.14
N ARG A 21 0.05 -10.37 1.52
CA ARG A 21 1.42 -10.50 2.06
C ARG A 21 1.50 -11.48 3.24
N THR A 22 0.51 -11.53 4.12
CA THR A 22 0.51 -12.44 5.29
C THR A 22 0.31 -13.91 4.91
N THR A 23 -0.22 -14.20 3.73
CA THR A 23 -0.41 -15.56 3.21
C THR A 23 0.82 -16.11 2.47
N THR A 24 1.80 -15.24 2.19
CA THR A 24 3.01 -15.59 1.43
C THR A 24 4.20 -15.87 2.36
N LYS A 25 5.11 -16.76 1.94
CA LYS A 25 6.38 -16.97 2.67
C LYS A 25 7.20 -15.69 2.65
N LYS A 26 7.67 -15.22 3.81
CA LYS A 26 8.57 -14.05 3.91
C LYS A 26 9.78 -14.26 3.00
N PHE A 27 10.21 -13.19 2.33
CA PHE A 27 11.31 -13.19 1.34
C PHE A 27 11.09 -14.05 0.08
N SER A 28 9.87 -14.58 -0.14
CA SER A 28 9.52 -15.13 -1.46
C SER A 28 9.29 -14.04 -2.49
N LEU A 29 9.32 -14.40 -3.77
CA LEU A 29 8.97 -13.49 -4.86
C LEU A 29 7.56 -12.92 -4.69
N ALA A 30 6.58 -13.73 -4.27
CA ALA A 30 5.21 -13.28 -4.02
C ALA A 30 5.15 -12.25 -2.87
N TRP A 31 5.89 -12.47 -1.78
CA TRP A 31 6.01 -11.51 -0.68
C TRP A 31 6.63 -10.19 -1.14
N PHE A 32 7.70 -10.27 -1.94
CA PHE A 32 8.37 -9.10 -2.50
C PHE A 32 7.42 -8.29 -3.41
N LEU A 33 6.74 -8.96 -4.34
CA LEU A 33 5.77 -8.34 -5.24
C LEU A 33 4.60 -7.72 -4.48
N SER A 34 4.14 -8.35 -3.40
CA SER A 34 3.05 -7.80 -2.56
C SER A 34 3.41 -6.42 -1.99
N ILE A 35 4.69 -6.20 -1.66
CA ILE A 35 5.16 -4.92 -1.10
C ILE A 35 5.48 -3.92 -2.21
N HIS A 36 6.11 -4.38 -3.29
CA HIS A 36 6.69 -3.48 -4.30
C HIS A 36 5.71 -3.15 -5.41
N LEU A 37 4.79 -4.02 -5.81
CA LEU A 37 3.85 -3.74 -6.91
C LEU A 37 2.96 -2.51 -6.67
N PRO A 38 2.48 -2.22 -5.44
CA PRO A 38 1.77 -0.98 -5.16
C PRO A 38 2.61 0.29 -5.34
N ILE A 39 3.93 0.22 -5.12
CA ILE A 39 4.81 1.40 -5.08
C ILE A 39 4.91 2.11 -6.43
N PRO A 40 5.20 1.45 -7.57
CA PRO A 40 5.16 2.07 -8.90
C PRO A 40 3.82 2.69 -9.25
N LEU A 41 2.71 2.04 -8.84
CA LEU A 41 1.37 2.55 -9.10
C LEU A 41 1.11 3.86 -8.33
N ILE A 42 1.44 3.89 -7.04
CA ILE A 42 1.33 5.10 -6.21
C ILE A 42 2.26 6.21 -6.70
N TYR A 43 3.49 5.85 -7.11
CA TYR A 43 4.45 6.76 -7.71
C TYR A 43 3.88 7.43 -8.97
N TRP A 44 3.26 6.65 -9.86
CA TRP A 44 2.65 7.16 -11.08
C TRP A 44 1.45 8.07 -10.79
N LEU A 45 0.57 7.68 -9.86
CA LEU A 45 -0.57 8.50 -9.42
C LEU A 45 -0.12 9.83 -8.80
N ARG A 46 0.98 9.81 -8.03
CA ARG A 46 1.57 11.01 -7.42
C ARG A 46 2.03 12.01 -8.47
N ILE A 47 2.80 11.56 -9.46
CA ILE A 47 3.34 12.41 -10.53
C ILE A 47 2.21 12.95 -11.40
N SER A 48 1.28 12.07 -11.80
CA SER A 48 0.12 12.45 -12.61
C SER A 48 -0.79 13.47 -11.91
N SER A 49 -0.73 13.54 -10.57
CA SER A 49 -1.46 14.51 -9.76
C SER A 49 -0.68 15.80 -9.47
N GLY A 50 0.56 15.94 -9.96
CA GLY A 50 1.38 17.14 -9.79
C GLY A 50 2.00 17.32 -8.40
N TYR A 51 2.01 16.28 -7.56
CA TYR A 51 2.54 16.40 -6.21
C TYR A 51 4.06 16.24 -6.14
N THR A 52 4.69 17.13 -5.38
CA THR A 52 6.15 17.15 -5.16
C THR A 52 6.62 16.04 -4.21
N ILE A 53 7.94 15.85 -4.11
CA ILE A 53 8.57 14.88 -3.20
C ILE A 53 8.20 15.08 -1.72
N LYS A 54 7.76 16.28 -1.33
CA LYS A 54 7.40 16.62 0.06
C LYS A 54 6.30 15.74 0.64
N ILE A 55 5.42 15.18 -0.19
CA ILE A 55 4.34 14.31 0.27
C ILE A 55 4.73 12.83 0.38
N ILE A 56 5.93 12.43 -0.07
CA ILE A 56 6.39 11.04 0.00
C ILE A 56 6.36 10.49 1.43
N PRO A 57 6.84 11.19 2.47
CA PRO A 57 6.77 10.68 3.85
C PRO A 57 5.34 10.32 4.28
N ILE A 58 4.37 11.18 3.94
CA ILE A 58 2.94 10.94 4.21
C ILE A 58 2.47 9.69 3.46
N MET A 59 2.78 9.58 2.16
CA MET A 59 2.41 8.43 1.34
C MET A 59 2.99 7.12 1.88
N VAL A 60 4.24 7.14 2.36
CA VAL A 60 4.88 5.96 2.98
C VAL A 60 4.17 5.55 4.27
N LEU A 61 3.83 6.51 5.14
CA LEU A 61 3.09 6.21 6.37
C LEU A 61 1.72 5.59 6.06
N ILE A 62 1.01 6.13 5.07
CA ILE A 62 -0.28 5.58 4.62
C ILE A 62 -0.11 4.17 4.02
N ALA A 63 0.92 3.94 3.21
CA ALA A 63 1.21 2.63 2.63
C ALA A 63 1.55 1.57 3.71
N ILE A 64 2.36 1.93 4.70
CA ILE A 64 2.65 1.05 5.84
C ILE A 64 1.38 0.77 6.64
N GLY A 65 0.63 1.82 6.99
CA GLY A 65 -0.61 1.69 7.76
C GLY A 65 -1.64 0.78 7.07
N SER A 66 -1.84 0.96 5.78
CA SER A 66 -2.74 0.11 4.97
C SER A 66 -2.24 -1.33 4.85
N GLN A 67 -0.95 -1.58 4.65
CA GLN A 67 -0.42 -2.94 4.60
C GLN A 67 -0.56 -3.68 5.95
N LEU A 68 -0.37 -2.97 7.06
CA LEU A 68 -0.58 -3.54 8.40
C LEU A 68 -2.06 -3.81 8.67
N SER A 69 -2.95 -2.87 8.35
CA SER A 69 -4.39 -3.04 8.48
C SER A 69 -4.89 -4.22 7.64
N GLY A 70 -4.45 -4.34 6.39
CA GLY A 70 -4.78 -5.47 5.52
C GLY A 70 -4.34 -6.80 6.11
N GLY A 71 -3.12 -6.86 6.65
CA GLY A 71 -2.60 -8.05 7.31
C GLY A 71 -3.44 -8.46 8.53
N LYS A 72 -3.81 -7.48 9.38
CA LYS A 72 -4.65 -7.70 10.56
C LYS A 72 -6.06 -8.18 10.20
N ILE A 73 -6.68 -7.60 9.16
CA ILE A 73 -8.00 -8.03 8.68
C ILE A 73 -7.95 -9.50 8.27
N LYS A 74 -6.91 -9.90 7.51
CA LYS A 74 -6.75 -11.29 7.07
C LYS A 74 -6.51 -12.24 8.24
N GLU A 75 -5.74 -11.82 9.24
CA GLU A 75 -5.50 -12.58 10.46
C GLU A 75 -6.81 -12.79 11.24
N HIS A 76 -7.61 -11.74 11.45
CA HIS A 76 -8.89 -11.82 12.13
C HIS A 76 -9.92 -12.68 11.38
N MET A 77 -9.93 -12.66 10.05
CA MET A 77 -10.83 -13.50 9.23
C MET A 77 -10.45 -14.99 9.24
N ASN A 78 -9.22 -15.32 9.64
CA ASN A 78 -8.73 -16.70 9.68
C ASN A 78 -8.78 -17.30 11.10
N GLN A 79 -9.20 -16.52 12.12
CA GLN A 79 -9.51 -16.98 13.47
C GLN A 79 -10.94 -17.48 13.54
#